data_AF-A0A1M6LUM6-F1
#
_entry.id   AF-A0A1M6LUM6-F1
#
_cell.length_a   1.000
_cell.length_b   1.000
_cell.length_c   1.000
_cell.angle_alpha   90.00
_cell.angle_beta   90.00
_cell.angle_gamma   90.00
#
_symmetry.space_group_name_H-M   'P 1'
#
loop_
_entity.id
_entity.type
_entity.pdbx_description
1 polymer ?
#
loop_
_entity_poly.entity_id
_entity_poly.type
_entity_poly.pdbx_seq_one_letter_code
_entity_poly.pdbx_strand_id
1 'polypeptide(L)'
;MADSLNPILKSYIPIVEGIARTFGRNCEVVLHDFSKMNSSIIAIENGHVTGRSIGSPMTEEGLRAVRKKNIDNIINYTGKTADGRLLKSSTMFIKDENDEVIGCLCINFDISELFIARRVFDDIMQTDINESEKIAEEVIGNKVNDVLTDIVKNTLKQMGKPVAYMSKEEKVNIVKKLDQQGAFLIKGAIDYVAKVLCVSRYTIYNYLDEIRVDNK
;
A
#
# COMPACT_ATOMS: atom_id res chain seq x y z
N MET A 1 29.29 10.61 35.46
CA MET A 1 28.80 9.23 35.31
C MET A 1 28.50 9.04 33.85
N ALA A 2 29.09 8.05 33.17
CA ALA A 2 28.77 7.80 31.78
C ALA A 2 27.29 7.37 31.70
N ASP A 3 26.43 8.18 31.08
CA ASP A 3 25.03 7.85 30.86
C ASP A 3 24.97 6.50 30.14
N SER A 4 24.59 5.45 30.85
CA SER A 4 24.41 4.14 30.25
C SER A 4 23.16 4.17 29.40
N LEU A 5 23.30 3.94 28.10
CA LEU A 5 22.20 3.78 27.16
C LEU A 5 21.17 2.78 27.71
N ASN A 6 19.87 3.12 27.63
CA ASN A 6 18.80 2.25 28.07
C ASN A 6 18.93 0.84 27.44
N PRO A 7 18.94 -0.27 28.21
CA PRO A 7 19.13 -1.62 27.69
C PRO A 7 18.12 -2.03 26.62
N ILE A 8 16.88 -1.57 26.73
CA ILE A 8 15.83 -1.81 25.72
C ILE A 8 16.26 -1.15 24.41
N LEU A 9 16.58 0.14 24.42
CA LEU A 9 17.05 0.84 23.20
C LEU A 9 18.32 0.20 22.62
N LYS A 10 19.26 -0.22 23.47
CA LYS A 10 20.48 -0.91 23.03
C LYS A 10 20.18 -2.18 22.22
N SER A 11 19.11 -2.90 22.56
CA SER A 11 18.69 -4.11 21.83
C SER A 11 18.18 -3.83 20.41
N TYR A 12 17.80 -2.59 20.10
CA TYR A 12 17.35 -2.19 18.76
C TYR A 12 18.48 -1.81 17.81
N ILE A 13 19.69 -1.53 18.29
CA ILE A 13 20.85 -1.19 17.44
C ILE A 13 21.09 -2.22 16.30
N PRO A 14 21.14 -3.55 16.56
CA PRO A 14 21.29 -4.52 15.47
C PRO A 14 20.07 -4.58 14.53
N ILE A 15 18.89 -4.19 15.00
CA ILE A 15 17.67 -4.13 14.17
C ILE A 15 17.76 -2.98 13.16
N VAL A 16 18.32 -1.82 13.59
CA VAL A 16 18.59 -0.68 12.71
C VAL A 16 19.45 -1.13 11.52
N GLU A 17 20.56 -1.80 11.80
CA GLU A 17 21.46 -2.33 10.78
C GLU A 17 20.79 -3.39 9.91
N GLY A 18 20.13 -4.37 10.52
CA GLY A 18 19.48 -5.47 9.81
C GLY A 18 18.44 -4.98 8.80
N ILE A 19 17.55 -4.08 9.21
CA ILE A 19 16.50 -3.54 8.32
C ILE A 19 17.11 -2.70 7.20
N ALA A 20 17.98 -1.75 7.53
CA ALA A 20 18.56 -0.84 6.55
C ALA A 20 19.34 -1.61 5.47
N ARG A 21 20.15 -2.58 5.87
CA ARG A 21 20.94 -3.40 4.93
C ARG A 21 20.08 -4.36 4.12
N THR A 22 19.00 -4.90 4.68
CA THR A 22 18.07 -5.79 3.96
C THR A 22 17.39 -5.06 2.80
N PHE A 23 16.97 -3.82 3.02
CA PHE A 23 16.25 -3.01 2.05
C PHE A 23 17.16 -2.15 1.16
N GLY A 24 18.45 -2.11 1.46
CA GLY A 24 19.47 -1.42 0.68
C GLY A 24 19.53 0.09 0.92
N ARG A 25 20.34 0.76 0.09
CA ARG A 25 20.74 2.18 0.27
C ARG A 25 19.58 3.18 0.43
N ASN A 26 18.40 2.89 -0.13
CA ASN A 26 17.24 3.78 -0.10
C ASN A 26 16.44 3.67 1.21
N CYS A 27 16.79 2.76 2.11
CA CYS A 27 16.10 2.54 3.38
C CYS A 27 16.93 3.07 4.55
N GLU A 28 16.56 4.25 5.05
CA GLU A 28 17.09 4.78 6.29
C GLU A 28 16.34 4.21 7.48
N VAL A 29 17.09 3.81 8.50
CA VAL A 29 16.52 3.38 9.77
C VAL A 29 17.17 4.18 10.88
N VAL A 30 16.35 4.75 11.77
CA VAL A 30 16.79 5.69 12.81
C VAL A 30 16.23 5.25 14.15
N LEU A 31 17.09 5.17 15.14
CA LEU A 31 16.73 4.92 16.53
C LEU A 31 16.92 6.19 17.35
N HIS A 32 15.85 6.62 18.02
CA HIS A 32 15.83 7.77 18.89
C HIS A 32 15.79 7.37 20.37
N ASP A 33 16.55 8.09 21.19
CA ASP A 33 16.50 8.13 22.64
C ASP A 33 15.86 9.45 23.10
N PHE A 34 14.72 9.38 23.77
CA PHE A 34 13.99 10.57 24.21
C PHE A 34 14.50 11.17 25.51
N SER A 35 15.41 10.51 26.22
CA SER A 35 16.13 11.12 27.34
C SER A 35 17.03 12.28 26.89
N LYS A 36 17.39 12.31 25.59
CA LYS A 36 18.28 13.31 24.98
C LYS A 36 17.62 13.98 23.78
N MET A 37 16.51 14.70 23.97
CA MET A 37 15.71 15.27 22.85
C MET A 37 16.51 16.09 21.83
N ASN A 38 17.48 16.89 22.28
CA ASN A 38 18.33 17.73 21.40
C ASN A 38 19.40 16.94 20.62
N SER A 39 19.64 15.68 20.98
CA SER A 39 20.63 14.78 20.39
C SER A 39 20.10 13.34 20.45
N SER A 40 18.89 13.17 19.92
CA SER A 40 18.09 11.95 20.18
C SER A 40 18.54 10.77 19.34
N ILE A 41 19.13 10.99 18.16
CA ILE A 41 19.57 9.86 17.31
C ILE A 41 20.77 9.17 17.94
N ILE A 42 20.58 7.93 18.37
CA ILE A 42 21.62 7.08 18.97
C ILE A 42 22.15 6.01 18.02
N ALA A 43 21.37 5.65 16.99
CA ALA A 43 21.80 4.79 15.90
C ALA A 43 21.06 5.21 14.62
N ILE A 44 21.77 5.22 13.50
CA ILE A 44 21.22 5.53 12.20
C ILE A 44 21.99 4.81 11.11
N GLU A 45 21.27 4.24 10.17
CA GLU A 45 21.81 3.65 8.95
C GLU A 45 21.20 4.31 7.73
N ASN A 46 22.00 4.46 6.67
CA ASN A 46 21.63 5.20 5.46
C ASN A 46 21.14 6.63 5.73
N GLY A 47 21.70 7.33 6.71
CA GLY A 47 21.29 8.70 7.10
C GLY A 47 21.37 9.76 5.98
N HIS A 48 22.02 9.44 4.85
CA HIS A 48 22.00 10.26 3.64
C HIS A 48 20.61 10.38 2.99
N VAL A 49 19.66 9.49 3.31
CA VAL A 49 18.27 9.59 2.84
C VAL A 49 17.62 10.87 3.36
N THR A 50 17.77 11.19 4.65
CA THR A 50 17.21 12.42 5.22
C THR A 50 18.26 13.51 5.49
N GLY A 51 19.55 13.19 5.30
CA GLY A 51 20.67 14.07 5.63
C GLY A 51 20.96 14.15 7.13
N ARG A 52 20.47 13.19 7.93
CA ARG A 52 20.65 13.15 9.39
C ARG A 52 21.80 12.24 9.79
N SER A 53 22.32 12.45 10.99
CA SER A 53 23.41 11.68 11.57
C SER A 53 23.16 11.37 13.05
N ILE A 54 23.99 10.52 13.65
CA ILE A 54 24.03 10.34 15.11
C ILE A 54 24.15 11.73 15.77
N GLY A 55 23.35 11.93 16.81
CA GLY A 55 23.26 13.19 17.54
C GLY A 55 22.42 14.29 16.89
N SER A 56 21.84 14.08 15.70
CA SER A 56 20.83 15.02 15.19
C SER A 56 19.60 15.05 16.10
N PRO A 57 18.91 16.20 16.21
CA PRO A 57 17.70 16.32 17.02
C PRO A 57 16.54 15.55 16.40
N MET A 58 15.50 15.32 17.20
CA MET A 58 14.21 14.86 16.67
C MET A 58 13.52 16.02 15.92
N THR A 59 12.71 15.70 14.91
CA THR A 59 11.90 16.70 14.22
C THR A 59 10.80 17.26 15.13
N GLU A 60 10.31 18.47 14.85
CA GLU A 60 9.21 19.07 15.63
C GLU A 60 7.96 18.20 15.62
N GLU A 61 7.67 17.54 14.51
CA GLU A 61 6.54 16.62 14.37
C GLU A 61 6.68 15.43 15.31
N GLY A 62 7.90 14.85 15.39
CA GLY A 62 8.21 13.78 16.35
C GLY A 62 8.08 14.26 17.80
N LEU A 63 8.61 15.45 18.11
CA LEU A 63 8.50 16.08 19.44
C LEU A 63 7.04 16.31 19.87
N ARG A 64 6.17 16.76 18.95
CA ARG A 64 4.74 16.94 19.24
C ARG A 64 4.03 15.60 19.47
N ALA A 65 4.44 14.56 18.77
CA ALA A 65 3.90 13.22 18.92
C ALA A 65 4.19 12.66 20.33
N VAL A 66 5.43 12.75 20.78
CA VAL A 66 5.89 12.25 22.09
C VAL A 66 5.18 12.92 23.28
N ARG A 67 4.71 14.16 23.14
CA ARG A 67 4.00 14.88 24.22
C ARG A 67 2.58 14.35 24.49
N LYS A 68 2.06 13.42 23.69
CA LYS A 68 0.75 12.79 23.91
C LYS A 68 0.89 11.56 24.81
N LYS A 69 0.11 11.50 25.90
CA LYS A 69 0.15 10.38 26.88
C LYS A 69 -0.15 9.00 26.29
N ASN A 70 -1.05 8.93 25.30
CA ASN A 70 -1.30 7.72 24.53
C ASN A 70 -0.91 8.00 23.09
N ILE A 71 0.23 7.44 22.69
CA ILE A 71 0.67 7.50 21.31
C ILE A 71 0.72 6.11 20.69
N ASP A 72 -0.02 5.96 19.60
CA ASP A 72 0.03 4.78 18.75
C ASP A 72 1.16 4.93 17.73
N ASN A 73 1.62 3.78 17.22
CA ASN A 73 2.56 3.74 16.12
C ASN A 73 1.95 4.42 14.87
N ILE A 74 2.77 5.17 14.15
CA ILE A 74 2.37 5.81 12.90
C ILE A 74 3.01 5.01 11.77
N ILE A 75 2.22 4.16 11.11
CA ILE A 75 2.73 3.17 10.16
C ILE A 75 2.31 3.54 8.74
N ASN A 76 3.22 3.35 7.78
CA ASN A 76 2.92 3.41 6.34
C ASN A 76 2.35 4.75 5.86
N TYR A 77 2.98 5.86 6.27
CA TYR A 77 2.60 7.19 5.83
C TYR A 77 3.60 7.73 4.79
N THR A 78 3.21 8.79 4.08
CA THR A 78 4.07 9.48 3.11
C THR A 78 4.69 10.71 3.74
N GLY A 79 5.95 10.99 3.41
CA GLY A 79 6.68 12.19 3.82
C GLY A 79 7.51 12.77 2.68
N LYS A 80 8.17 13.88 2.96
CA LYS A 80 9.17 14.48 2.08
C LYS A 80 10.42 14.86 2.86
N THR A 81 11.58 14.65 2.25
CA THR A 81 12.84 15.19 2.74
C THR A 81 12.92 16.70 2.47
N ALA A 82 13.91 17.37 3.06
CA ALA A 82 14.14 18.80 2.83
C ALA A 82 14.49 19.13 1.35
N ASP A 83 15.12 18.20 0.64
CA ASP A 83 15.42 18.31 -0.80
C ASP A 83 14.27 17.82 -1.71
N GLY A 84 13.11 17.46 -1.14
CA GLY A 84 11.87 17.18 -1.87
C GLY A 84 11.67 15.73 -2.32
N ARG A 85 12.56 14.81 -1.96
CA ARG A 85 12.41 13.38 -2.23
C ARG A 85 11.23 12.80 -1.47
N LEU A 86 10.58 11.81 -2.08
CA LEU A 86 9.38 11.17 -1.55
C LEU A 86 9.76 10.02 -0.62
N LEU A 87 9.21 10.04 0.59
CA LEU A 87 9.42 9.00 1.59
C LEU A 87 8.16 8.21 1.83
N LYS A 88 8.33 6.89 2.02
CA LYS A 88 7.36 6.02 2.67
C LYS A 88 7.93 5.65 4.04
N SER A 89 7.22 6.03 5.10
CA SER A 89 7.78 6.03 6.45
C SER A 89 6.89 5.32 7.46
N SER A 90 7.53 4.84 8.53
CA SER A 90 6.89 4.32 9.74
C SER A 90 7.66 4.80 10.97
N THR A 91 6.94 5.17 12.02
CA THR A 91 7.47 5.54 13.34
C THR A 91 6.85 4.64 14.38
N MET A 92 7.67 3.81 15.02
CA MET A 92 7.27 2.86 16.04
C MET A 92 7.81 3.29 17.39
N PHE A 93 6.91 3.57 18.34
CA PHE A 93 7.29 4.00 19.68
C PHE A 93 7.73 2.80 20.51
N ILE A 94 8.83 2.99 21.23
CA ILE A 94 9.41 1.97 22.12
C ILE A 94 9.05 2.39 23.54
N LYS A 95 8.44 1.46 24.26
CA LYS A 95 8.01 1.65 25.64
C LYS A 95 8.84 0.80 26.60
N ASP A 96 8.97 1.27 27.84
CA ASP A 96 9.55 0.50 28.93
C ASP A 96 8.52 -0.41 29.63
N GLU A 97 8.92 -1.07 30.71
CA GLU A 97 8.07 -1.91 31.54
C GLU A 97 6.91 -1.17 32.23
N ASN A 98 6.94 0.16 32.30
CA ASN A 98 5.91 1.01 32.89
C ASN A 98 4.96 1.61 31.85
N ASP A 99 5.06 1.18 30.58
CA ASP A 99 4.34 1.73 29.43
C ASP A 99 4.75 3.18 29.08
N GLU A 100 5.91 3.66 29.58
CA GLU A 100 6.45 4.98 29.26
C GLU A 100 7.23 4.94 27.94
N VAL A 101 7.00 5.93 27.06
CA VAL A 101 7.69 6.01 25.78
C VAL A 101 9.12 6.54 25.98
N ILE A 102 10.10 5.66 25.80
CA ILE A 102 11.53 5.95 25.99
C ILE A 102 12.26 6.31 24.69
N GLY A 103 11.66 6.03 23.54
CA GLY A 103 12.27 6.29 22.23
C GLY A 103 11.37 5.88 21.08
N CYS A 104 11.92 5.90 19.87
CA CYS A 104 11.25 5.36 18.69
C CYS A 104 12.21 4.81 17.64
N LEU A 105 11.73 3.85 16.87
CA LEU A 105 12.36 3.35 15.65
C LEU A 105 11.62 3.94 14.44
N CYS A 106 12.35 4.66 13.61
CA CYS A 106 11.85 5.21 12.35
C CYS A 106 12.42 4.42 11.18
N ILE A 107 11.59 4.04 10.23
CA ILE A 107 11.99 3.48 8.93
C ILE A 107 11.54 4.48 7.87
N ASN A 108 12.46 4.94 7.03
CA ASN A 108 12.22 5.91 5.96
C ASN A 108 12.76 5.34 4.65
N PHE A 109 11.86 5.00 3.73
CA PHE A 109 12.24 4.47 2.43
C PHE A 109 12.05 5.54 1.35
N ASP A 110 13.14 5.90 0.65
CA ASP A 110 13.10 6.77 -0.52
C ASP A 110 12.45 6.04 -1.70
N ILE A 111 11.24 6.44 -2.04
CA ILE A 111 10.44 5.86 -3.13
C ILE A 111 10.48 6.72 -4.40
N SER A 112 11.34 7.74 -4.46
CA SER A 112 11.38 8.69 -5.57
C SER A 112 11.68 8.01 -6.91
N GLU A 113 12.67 7.11 -6.93
CA GLU A 113 13.03 6.32 -8.12
C GLU A 113 11.88 5.40 -8.55
N LEU A 114 11.14 4.83 -7.60
CA LEU A 114 9.97 3.98 -7.88
C LEU A 114 8.83 4.78 -8.51
N PHE A 115 8.63 6.01 -8.04
CA PHE A 115 7.63 6.91 -8.61
C PHE A 115 7.98 7.31 -10.06
N ILE A 116 9.25 7.53 -10.36
CA ILE A 116 9.72 7.78 -11.74
C ILE A 116 9.56 6.53 -12.59
N ALA A 117 9.95 5.36 -12.09
CA ALA A 117 9.80 4.09 -12.80
C ALA A 117 8.33 3.80 -13.16
N ARG A 118 7.40 4.10 -12.23
CA ARG A 118 5.97 4.01 -12.51
C ARG A 118 5.57 4.80 -13.75
N ARG A 119 6.07 6.02 -13.91
CA ARG A 119 5.77 6.84 -15.08
C ARG A 119 6.27 6.21 -16.38
N VAL A 120 7.46 5.59 -16.36
CA VAL A 120 7.98 4.86 -17.53
C VAL A 120 7.04 3.72 -17.93
N PHE A 121 6.51 2.98 -16.95
CA PHE A 121 5.51 1.94 -17.23
C PHE A 121 4.21 2.54 -17.77
N ASP A 122 3.71 3.61 -17.16
CA ASP A 122 2.49 4.29 -17.60
C ASP A 122 2.63 4.80 -19.06
N ASP A 123 3.79 5.38 -19.42
CA ASP A 123 4.07 5.90 -20.77
C ASP A 123 4.17 4.76 -21.80
N ILE A 124 4.81 3.63 -21.47
CA ILE A 124 4.91 2.45 -22.38
C ILE A 124 3.55 1.74 -22.52
N MET A 125 2.75 1.75 -21.45
CA MET A 125 1.41 1.15 -21.43
C MET A 125 0.34 2.06 -22.04
N GLN A 126 0.66 3.32 -22.33
CA GLN A 126 -0.27 4.25 -22.96
C GLN A 126 -0.55 3.82 -24.40
N THR A 127 -1.83 3.69 -24.74
CA THR A 127 -2.28 3.41 -26.11
C THR A 127 -3.00 4.63 -26.68
N ASP A 128 -2.69 5.01 -27.93
CA ASP A 128 -3.36 6.12 -28.63
C ASP A 128 -4.87 5.88 -28.84
N ILE A 129 -5.28 4.62 -28.74
CA ILE A 129 -6.66 4.18 -28.80
C ILE A 129 -7.05 3.77 -27.39
N ASN A 130 -8.05 4.42 -26.81
CA ASN A 130 -8.69 3.94 -25.60
C ASN A 130 -9.33 2.57 -25.91
N GLU A 131 -8.75 1.46 -25.44
CA GLU A 131 -9.37 0.13 -25.59
C GLU A 131 -10.79 0.09 -24.99
N SER A 132 -11.09 0.98 -24.04
CA SER A 132 -12.44 1.16 -23.50
C SER A 132 -13.47 1.61 -24.54
N GLU A 133 -13.06 2.31 -25.60
CA GLU A 133 -13.91 2.72 -26.73
C GLU A 133 -14.05 1.59 -27.77
N LYS A 134 -12.96 0.89 -28.10
CA LYS A 134 -13.01 -0.26 -29.05
C LYS A 134 -13.77 -1.48 -28.52
N ILE A 135 -13.60 -1.85 -27.24
CA ILE A 135 -14.37 -2.96 -26.64
C ILE A 135 -15.84 -2.56 -26.52
N ALA A 136 -16.14 -1.27 -26.31
CA ALA A 136 -17.52 -0.80 -26.38
C ALA A 136 -18.07 -1.01 -27.79
N GLU A 137 -17.39 -0.57 -28.85
CA GLU A 137 -17.87 -0.72 -30.23
C GLU A 137 -18.04 -2.18 -30.70
N GLU A 138 -17.12 -3.09 -30.38
CA GLU A 138 -17.26 -4.51 -30.74
C GLU A 138 -18.34 -5.26 -29.92
N VAL A 139 -18.69 -4.76 -28.73
CA VAL A 139 -19.78 -5.32 -27.92
C VAL A 139 -21.12 -4.65 -28.25
N ILE A 140 -21.15 -3.35 -28.61
CA ILE A 140 -22.33 -2.55 -28.98
C ILE A 140 -23.10 -3.16 -30.17
N GLY A 141 -22.43 -3.94 -31.02
CA GLY A 141 -23.10 -4.77 -32.03
C GLY A 141 -24.16 -5.73 -31.46
N ASN A 142 -24.08 -6.05 -30.17
CA ASN A 142 -25.09 -6.76 -29.40
C ASN A 142 -25.68 -5.82 -28.34
N LYS A 143 -26.98 -5.50 -28.45
CA LYS A 143 -27.74 -4.58 -27.57
C LYS A 143 -27.67 -4.97 -26.08
N VAL A 144 -26.59 -4.63 -25.40
CA VAL A 144 -26.42 -4.70 -23.95
C VAL A 144 -26.64 -3.30 -23.37
N ASN A 145 -27.32 -3.20 -22.23
CA ASN A 145 -27.60 -1.94 -21.55
C ASN A 145 -26.29 -1.26 -21.11
N ASP A 146 -26.07 0.01 -21.48
CA ASP A 146 -24.87 0.80 -21.15
C ASP A 146 -24.54 0.77 -19.65
N VAL A 147 -25.57 0.72 -18.79
CA VAL A 147 -25.42 0.60 -17.33
C VAL A 147 -24.67 -0.67 -16.92
N LEU A 148 -24.95 -1.82 -17.54
CA LEU A 148 -24.26 -3.08 -17.26
C LEU A 148 -22.79 -3.00 -17.68
N THR A 149 -22.52 -2.40 -18.83
CA THR A 149 -21.17 -2.21 -19.35
C THR A 149 -20.32 -1.39 -18.38
N ASP A 150 -20.87 -0.29 -17.85
CA ASP A 150 -20.18 0.58 -16.91
C ASP A 150 -19.95 -0.10 -15.55
N ILE A 151 -20.93 -0.84 -15.03
CA ILE A 151 -20.81 -1.60 -13.78
C ILE A 151 -19.66 -2.62 -13.89
N VAL A 152 -19.60 -3.38 -14.98
CA VAL A 152 -18.55 -4.39 -15.20
C VAL A 152 -17.18 -3.75 -15.39
N LYS A 153 -17.08 -2.70 -16.22
CA LYS A 153 -15.81 -1.99 -16.46
C LYS A 153 -15.25 -1.39 -15.17
N ASN A 154 -16.09 -0.71 -14.38
CA ASN A 154 -15.66 -0.12 -13.11
C ASN A 154 -15.20 -1.18 -12.11
N THR A 155 -15.91 -2.31 -12.03
CA THR A 155 -15.54 -3.43 -11.15
C THR A 155 -14.19 -4.03 -11.52
N LEU A 156 -13.93 -4.25 -12.81
CA LEU A 156 -12.63 -4.75 -13.29
C LEU A 156 -11.50 -3.76 -13.05
N LYS A 157 -11.75 -2.46 -13.29
CA LYS A 157 -10.77 -1.41 -13.05
C LYS A 157 -10.38 -1.33 -11.58
N GLN A 158 -11.33 -1.51 -10.66
CA GLN A 158 -11.06 -1.56 -9.22
C GLN A 158 -10.21 -2.78 -8.81
N MET A 159 -10.31 -3.90 -9.52
CA MET A 159 -9.47 -5.08 -9.27
C MET A 159 -8.04 -4.90 -9.77
N GLY A 160 -7.81 -4.04 -10.77
CA GLY A 160 -6.47 -3.64 -11.20
C GLY A 160 -5.61 -4.76 -11.78
N LYS A 161 -6.21 -5.88 -12.20
CA LYS A 161 -5.52 -7.06 -12.71
C LYS A 161 -6.13 -7.47 -14.07
N PRO A 162 -5.34 -7.76 -15.11
CA PRO A 162 -5.89 -8.27 -16.36
C PRO A 162 -6.58 -9.62 -16.16
N VAL A 163 -7.72 -9.83 -16.82
CA VAL A 163 -8.55 -11.05 -16.71
C VAL A 163 -7.75 -12.34 -16.95
N ALA A 164 -6.77 -12.29 -17.87
CA ALA A 164 -5.90 -13.42 -18.19
C ALA A 164 -5.05 -13.89 -16.99
N TYR A 165 -4.75 -13.02 -16.03
CA TYR A 165 -3.97 -13.35 -14.84
C TYR A 165 -4.84 -13.59 -13.60
N MET A 166 -6.17 -13.51 -13.73
CA MET A 166 -7.07 -13.71 -12.58
C MET A 166 -7.17 -15.19 -12.20
N SER A 167 -7.03 -15.49 -10.92
CA SER A 167 -7.32 -16.79 -10.33
C SER A 167 -8.83 -17.06 -10.34
N LYS A 168 -9.23 -18.32 -10.10
CA LYS A 168 -10.66 -18.68 -9.93
C LYS A 168 -11.30 -17.83 -8.83
N GLU A 169 -10.64 -17.72 -7.68
CA GLU A 169 -11.13 -16.99 -6.51
C GLU A 169 -11.34 -15.50 -6.81
N GLU A 170 -10.40 -14.87 -7.53
CA GLU A 170 -10.54 -13.48 -7.96
C GLU A 170 -11.73 -13.29 -8.93
N LYS A 171 -11.93 -14.23 -9.87
CA LYS A 171 -13.09 -14.21 -10.77
C LYS A 171 -14.41 -14.42 -10.02
N VAL A 172 -14.46 -15.31 -9.02
CA VAL A 172 -15.63 -15.50 -8.15
C VAL A 172 -15.93 -14.22 -7.37
N ASN A 173 -14.92 -13.57 -6.82
CA ASN A 173 -15.09 -12.30 -6.09
C ASN A 173 -15.62 -11.18 -7.00
N ILE A 174 -15.20 -11.11 -8.26
CA ILE A 174 -15.77 -10.19 -9.25
C ILE A 174 -17.26 -10.49 -9.47
N VAL A 175 -17.61 -11.74 -9.71
CA VAL A 175 -19.02 -12.14 -9.87
C VAL A 175 -19.84 -11.79 -8.63
N LYS A 176 -19.29 -11.99 -7.42
CA LYS A 176 -19.93 -11.59 -6.16
C LYS A 176 -20.21 -10.08 -6.09
N LYS A 177 -19.22 -9.25 -6.42
CA LYS A 177 -19.39 -7.79 -6.46
C LYS A 177 -20.42 -7.35 -7.48
N LEU A 178 -20.40 -7.95 -8.68
CA LEU A 178 -21.37 -7.65 -9.73
C LEU A 178 -22.79 -8.04 -9.32
N ASP A 179 -22.97 -9.18 -8.64
CA ASP A 179 -24.26 -9.61 -8.11
C ASP A 179 -24.78 -8.65 -7.03
N GLN A 180 -23.93 -8.23 -6.11
CA GLN A 180 -24.26 -7.24 -5.08
C GLN A 180 -24.63 -5.87 -5.67
N GLN A 181 -24.04 -5.49 -6.80
CA GLN A 181 -24.39 -4.27 -7.55
C GLN A 181 -25.65 -4.43 -8.41
N GLY A 182 -26.30 -5.60 -8.40
CA GLY A 182 -27.51 -5.88 -9.17
C GLY A 182 -27.27 -6.09 -10.66
N ALA A 183 -26.03 -6.31 -11.10
CA ALA A 183 -25.69 -6.45 -12.51
C ALA A 183 -26.46 -7.60 -13.18
N PHE A 184 -26.66 -8.71 -12.47
CA PHE A 184 -27.37 -9.89 -13.00
C PHE A 184 -28.90 -9.75 -13.04
N LEU A 185 -29.46 -8.64 -12.54
CA LEU A 185 -30.87 -8.28 -12.78
C LEU A 185 -31.10 -7.79 -14.21
N ILE A 186 -30.02 -7.40 -14.91
CA ILE A 186 -30.08 -6.89 -16.28
C ILE A 186 -30.07 -8.07 -17.26
N LYS A 187 -31.03 -8.07 -18.20
CA LYS A 187 -31.12 -9.10 -19.24
C LYS A 187 -29.83 -9.15 -20.07
N GLY A 188 -29.26 -10.35 -20.22
CA GLY A 188 -28.01 -10.57 -20.97
C GLY A 188 -26.73 -10.44 -20.14
N ALA A 189 -26.82 -10.13 -18.85
CA ALA A 189 -25.65 -9.98 -17.97
C ALA A 189 -24.77 -11.22 -17.89
N ILE A 190 -25.36 -12.41 -17.82
CA ILE A 190 -24.60 -13.68 -17.75
C ILE A 190 -23.71 -13.85 -18.99
N ASP A 191 -24.25 -13.62 -20.18
CA ASP A 191 -23.52 -13.77 -21.44
C ASP A 191 -22.40 -12.73 -21.56
N TYR A 192 -22.71 -11.49 -21.20
CA TYR A 192 -21.74 -10.40 -21.24
C TYR A 192 -20.58 -10.62 -20.25
N VAL A 193 -20.89 -10.94 -19.00
CA VAL A 193 -19.87 -11.18 -17.96
C VAL A 193 -19.05 -12.41 -18.30
N ALA A 194 -19.64 -13.48 -18.83
CA ALA A 194 -18.91 -14.66 -19.30
C ALA A 194 -17.87 -14.29 -20.39
N LYS A 195 -18.29 -13.50 -21.38
CA LYS A 195 -17.39 -13.01 -22.45
C LYS A 195 -16.25 -12.18 -21.89
N VAL A 196 -16.57 -11.20 -21.03
CA VAL A 196 -15.59 -10.28 -20.43
C VAL A 196 -14.60 -11.01 -19.52
N LEU A 197 -15.04 -11.99 -18.74
CA LEU A 197 -14.18 -12.78 -17.85
C LEU A 197 -13.47 -13.96 -18.57
N CYS A 198 -13.71 -14.10 -19.88
CA CYS A 198 -13.20 -15.18 -20.72
C CYS A 198 -13.51 -16.58 -20.13
N VAL A 199 -14.75 -16.80 -19.73
CA VAL A 199 -15.25 -18.07 -19.20
C VAL A 199 -16.56 -18.48 -19.88
N SER A 200 -16.99 -19.72 -19.66
CA SER A 200 -18.29 -20.16 -20.15
C SER A 200 -19.44 -19.59 -19.32
N ARG A 201 -20.65 -19.50 -19.89
CA ARG A 201 -21.87 -19.20 -19.13
C ARG A 201 -22.05 -20.13 -17.93
N TYR A 202 -21.78 -21.42 -18.14
CA TYR A 202 -21.87 -22.44 -17.10
C TYR A 202 -20.95 -22.10 -15.91
N THR A 203 -19.75 -21.60 -16.18
CA THR A 203 -18.83 -21.14 -15.14
C THR A 203 -19.37 -19.96 -14.34
N ILE A 204 -20.08 -19.01 -14.98
CA ILE A 204 -20.73 -17.90 -14.27
C ILE A 204 -21.83 -18.41 -13.33
N TYR A 205 -22.67 -19.35 -13.78
CA TYR A 205 -23.67 -19.97 -12.91
C TYR A 205 -23.02 -20.70 -11.73
N ASN A 206 -21.96 -21.48 -11.97
CA ASN A 206 -21.22 -22.15 -10.89
C ASN A 206 -20.67 -21.15 -9.87
N TYR A 207 -20.13 -20.01 -10.30
CA TYR A 207 -19.66 -18.97 -9.38
C TYR A 207 -20.81 -18.37 -8.56
N LEU A 208 -21.95 -18.07 -9.19
CA LEU A 208 -23.13 -17.57 -8.47
C LEU A 208 -23.65 -18.57 -7.45
N ASP A 209 -23.64 -19.86 -7.77
CA ASP A 209 -24.07 -20.90 -6.83
C ASP A 209 -23.08 -21.07 -5.68
N GLU A 210 -21.76 -21.02 -5.94
CA GLU A 210 -20.70 -21.02 -4.92
C GLU A 210 -20.89 -19.85 -3.93
N ILE A 211 -21.15 -18.65 -4.44
CA ILE A 211 -21.42 -17.45 -3.64
C ILE A 211 -22.67 -17.60 -2.76
N ARG A 212 -23.73 -18.25 -3.28
CA ARG A 212 -24.98 -18.47 -2.54
C ARG A 212 -24.84 -19.49 -1.42
N VAL A 213 -23.94 -20.45 -1.56
CA VAL A 213 -23.62 -21.43 -0.51
C VAL A 213 -22.83 -20.75 0.62
N ASP A 214 -21.88 -19.87 0.28
CA ASP A 214 -21.07 -19.14 1.27
C ASP A 214 -21.82 -18.04 2.05
N ASN A 215 -22.97 -17.58 1.54
CA ASN A 215 -23.81 -16.58 2.21
C ASN A 215 -24.91 -17.21 3.11
N LYS A 216 -24.93 -18.54 3.28
CA LYS A 216 -25.78 -19.26 4.24
C LYS A 216 -24.99 -19.61 5.49
#